data_AF-A0A9P8GX92-F1
#
_entry.id   AF-A0A9P8GX92-F1
#
_cell.length_a   1.000
_cell.length_b   1.000
_cell.length_c   1.000
_cell.angle_alpha   90.00
_cell.angle_beta   90.00
_cell.angle_gamma   90.00
#
_symmetry.space_group_name_H-M   'P 1'
#
loop_
_entity.id
_entity.type
_entity.pdbx_description
1 polymer ?
#
loop_
_entity_poly.entity_id
_entity_poly.type
_entity_poly.pdbx_seq_one_letter_code
_entity_poly.pdbx_strand_id
1 'polypeptide(L)'
;MSSCRALRLLGQGLSLLAILSPLPVAAASSKNEYKSMCAAYGASTADQFAGATSDSGKYLYGSNQWGWDDSGAQCMTVGLDDSNDAASFNVTWSWTERDVWVHSYPNVGLQSVQLPSRLDNVKSFNVSGAWDMYPTADPNAANKTEALMAIGAKADIALDMFIDGNNITSMNASAAAFEVMVWSAVWGGVAPIGYQTFNAESPKHTVGGVEYSLYSGFNQQYQKQAVFSWVPAENQNGIDANLWELVEYLVNNGTLTSDMYIGLIQWGTETVHATQNVTFEMQKAQMDLSVIKQKPTTTKGSPPATAGASKGAAFHVAPTGFALPAAAMGLAAAVLL
;
A
#
# COMPACT_ATOMS: atom_id res chain seq x y z
N MET A 1 94.53 -16.71 7.10
CA MET A 1 95.19 -15.47 7.59
C MET A 1 94.66 -14.31 6.76
N SER A 2 94.28 -13.24 7.47
CA SER A 2 93.65 -11.97 7.07
C SER A 2 93.76 -11.49 5.61
N SER A 3 92.68 -10.90 5.07
CA SER A 3 92.54 -9.43 4.99
C SER A 3 91.47 -8.92 3.99
N CYS A 4 90.89 -7.76 4.34
CA CYS A 4 90.40 -6.66 3.49
C CYS A 4 89.03 -6.68 2.76
N ARG A 5 88.07 -5.97 3.39
CA ARG A 5 87.35 -4.77 2.94
C ARG A 5 86.92 -4.61 1.45
N ALA A 6 85.59 -4.63 1.30
CA ALA A 6 84.68 -3.61 0.74
C ALA A 6 84.84 -3.08 -0.71
N LEU A 7 83.77 -3.27 -1.51
CA LEU A 7 83.29 -2.24 -2.45
C LEU A 7 81.78 -2.38 -2.75
N ARG A 8 81.08 -1.25 -2.58
CA ARG A 8 79.73 -0.87 -3.09
C ARG A 8 79.80 -0.77 -4.65
N LEU A 9 78.78 -0.74 -5.51
CA LEU A 9 77.33 -0.42 -5.49
C LEU A 9 76.77 -0.77 -6.90
N LEU A 10 75.45 -0.59 -7.10
CA LEU A 10 74.65 -0.54 -8.36
C LEU A 10 74.07 -1.91 -8.79
N GLY A 11 72.77 -2.13 -8.95
CA GLY A 11 71.63 -1.22 -9.12
C GLY A 11 70.94 -1.53 -10.44
N GLN A 12 69.86 -2.32 -10.43
CA GLN A 12 68.91 -2.43 -11.55
C GLN A 12 67.50 -2.60 -11.00
N GLY A 13 66.61 -1.71 -11.42
CA GLY A 13 65.24 -1.57 -10.94
C GLY A 13 64.29 -2.59 -11.56
N LEU A 14 63.34 -3.05 -10.76
CA LEU A 14 62.12 -3.70 -11.24
C LEU A 14 61.03 -2.63 -11.41
N SER A 15 60.60 -2.45 -12.66
CA SER A 15 59.36 -1.74 -13.00
C SER A 15 58.20 -2.72 -12.83
N LEU A 16 57.33 -2.48 -11.86
CA LEU A 16 56.06 -3.20 -11.71
C LEU A 16 55.00 -2.52 -12.59
N LEU A 17 54.75 -3.06 -13.78
CA LEU A 17 53.57 -2.72 -14.57
C LEU A 17 52.37 -3.43 -13.93
N ALA A 18 51.55 -2.70 -13.17
CA ALA A 18 50.25 -3.20 -12.73
C ALA A 18 49.27 -3.09 -13.89
N ILE A 19 48.92 -4.23 -14.47
CA ILE A 19 47.82 -4.35 -15.43
C ILE A 19 46.51 -4.18 -14.63
N LEU A 20 45.93 -2.97 -14.64
CA LEU A 20 44.55 -2.77 -14.21
C LEU A 20 43.64 -3.46 -15.23
N SER A 21 43.23 -4.68 -14.91
CA SER A 21 42.04 -5.28 -15.50
C SER A 21 40.82 -4.53 -14.95
N PRO A 22 39.90 -4.04 -15.79
CA PRO A 22 38.64 -3.53 -15.29
C PRO A 22 37.90 -4.72 -14.65
N LEU A 23 37.69 -4.63 -13.34
CA LEU A 23 36.73 -5.48 -12.64
C LEU A 23 35.41 -5.40 -13.42
N PRO A 24 34.79 -6.53 -13.78
CA PRO A 24 33.46 -6.47 -14.34
C PRO A 24 32.57 -5.83 -13.27
N VAL A 25 31.98 -4.69 -13.60
CA VAL A 25 30.81 -4.19 -12.89
C VAL A 25 29.82 -5.33 -12.98
N ALA A 26 29.58 -6.01 -11.86
CA ALA A 26 28.51 -6.98 -11.77
C ALA A 26 27.25 -6.22 -12.19
N ALA A 27 26.69 -6.58 -13.35
CA ALA A 27 25.35 -6.18 -13.70
C ALA A 27 24.47 -6.56 -12.49
N ALA A 28 23.73 -5.59 -11.95
CA ALA A 28 22.71 -5.89 -10.97
C ALA A 28 21.78 -6.92 -11.61
N SER A 29 21.84 -8.16 -11.11
CA SER A 29 20.89 -9.20 -11.45
C SER A 29 19.52 -8.67 -11.08
N SER A 30 18.64 -8.45 -12.06
CA SER A 30 17.21 -8.25 -11.80
C SER A 30 16.74 -9.51 -11.06
N LYS A 31 16.58 -9.41 -9.75
CA LYS A 31 16.06 -10.52 -8.98
C LYS A 31 14.56 -10.49 -9.19
N ASN A 32 14.07 -11.31 -10.12
CA ASN A 32 12.65 -11.67 -10.17
C ASN A 32 12.31 -12.51 -8.92
N GLU A 33 12.46 -11.92 -7.74
CA GLU A 33 12.19 -12.55 -6.46
C GLU A 33 10.72 -12.33 -6.16
N TYR A 34 10.03 -13.45 -5.91
CA TYR A 34 8.63 -13.46 -5.55
C TYR A 34 8.48 -14.07 -4.16
N LYS A 35 7.50 -13.58 -3.40
CA LYS A 35 7.12 -14.16 -2.12
C LYS A 35 5.64 -14.48 -2.10
N SER A 36 5.31 -15.70 -1.69
CA SER A 36 3.92 -16.13 -1.50
C SER A 36 3.55 -16.13 -0.02
N MET A 37 2.35 -15.65 0.27
CA MET A 37 1.77 -15.49 1.60
C MET A 37 0.34 -16.03 1.53
N CYS A 38 0.17 -17.29 1.96
CA CYS A 38 -1.11 -17.96 1.94
C CYS A 38 -1.58 -18.26 3.36
N ALA A 39 -2.87 -18.08 3.62
CA ALA A 39 -3.53 -18.58 4.81
C ALA A 39 -4.92 -19.16 4.46
N ALA A 40 -5.27 -20.22 5.16
CA ALA A 40 -6.48 -21.02 5.01
C ALA A 40 -6.81 -21.67 6.36
N TYR A 41 -8.01 -22.23 6.52
CA TYR A 41 -8.54 -22.63 7.84
C TYR A 41 -7.52 -23.36 8.72
N GLY A 42 -7.34 -22.86 9.95
CA GLY A 42 -6.36 -23.36 10.91
C GLY A 42 -4.95 -22.76 10.79
N ALA A 43 -4.71 -21.84 9.86
CA ALA A 43 -3.44 -21.10 9.77
C ALA A 43 -3.24 -20.15 10.96
N SER A 44 -1.97 -19.80 11.24
CA SER A 44 -1.62 -18.94 12.37
C SER A 44 -1.94 -17.47 12.08
N THR A 45 -2.08 -16.65 13.13
CA THR A 45 -2.17 -15.18 12.99
C THR A 45 -0.97 -14.61 12.20
N ALA A 46 0.22 -15.21 12.30
CA ALA A 46 1.37 -14.77 11.52
C ALA A 46 1.17 -15.00 10.01
N ASP A 47 0.45 -16.05 9.61
CA ASP A 47 0.14 -16.32 8.20
C ASP A 47 -0.97 -15.39 7.69
N GLN A 48 -1.98 -15.09 8.53
CA GLN A 48 -3.06 -14.15 8.23
C GLN A 48 -2.55 -12.74 7.91
N PHE A 49 -1.55 -12.30 8.67
CA PHE A 49 -0.93 -10.98 8.58
C PHE A 49 0.52 -11.08 8.08
N ALA A 50 0.78 -12.03 7.19
CA ALA A 50 2.07 -12.15 6.55
C ALA A 50 2.38 -10.90 5.70
N GLY A 51 3.65 -10.52 5.70
CA GLY A 51 4.13 -9.31 5.05
C GLY A 51 5.39 -9.51 4.22
N ALA A 52 5.62 -8.60 3.28
CA ALA A 52 6.83 -8.55 2.46
C ALA A 52 7.16 -7.09 2.12
N THR A 53 8.44 -6.79 1.91
CA THR A 53 8.88 -5.46 1.49
C THR A 53 9.60 -5.58 0.16
N SER A 54 9.36 -4.63 -0.75
CA SER A 54 10.08 -4.56 -2.02
C SER A 54 11.58 -4.30 -1.83
N ASP A 55 12.38 -4.57 -2.87
CA ASP A 55 13.83 -4.45 -2.83
C ASP A 55 14.30 -3.02 -2.50
N SER A 56 13.60 -1.99 -3.00
CA SER A 56 13.91 -0.60 -2.66
C SER A 56 13.46 -0.19 -1.25
N GLY A 57 12.58 -0.96 -0.61
CA GLY A 57 11.92 -0.59 0.64
C GLY A 57 10.71 0.33 0.47
N LYS A 58 10.39 0.79 -0.74
CA LYS A 58 9.29 1.74 -1.02
C LYS A 58 7.90 1.15 -0.81
N TYR A 59 7.75 -0.17 -0.94
CA TYR A 59 6.45 -0.83 -0.88
C TYR A 59 6.41 -1.92 0.18
N LEU A 60 5.40 -1.87 1.05
CA LEU A 60 5.11 -2.88 2.06
C LEU A 60 3.84 -3.65 1.69
N TYR A 61 3.98 -4.90 1.32
CA TYR A 61 2.85 -5.79 1.04
C TYR A 61 2.32 -6.44 2.32
N GLY A 62 1.00 -6.62 2.38
CA GLY A 62 0.33 -7.34 3.47
C GLY A 62 -0.80 -8.22 2.98
N SER A 63 -0.86 -9.48 3.44
CA SER A 63 -1.98 -10.39 3.15
C SER A 63 -3.27 -9.98 3.88
N ASN A 64 -3.15 -9.44 5.09
CA ASN A 64 -4.20 -8.72 5.83
C ASN A 64 -5.59 -9.38 5.82
N GLN A 65 -5.67 -10.62 6.33
CA GLN A 65 -6.93 -11.38 6.46
C GLN A 65 -7.64 -11.07 7.77
N TRP A 66 -7.88 -9.79 8.01
CA TRP A 66 -8.33 -9.28 9.30
C TRP A 66 -9.75 -9.69 9.70
N GLY A 67 -10.63 -9.88 8.71
CA GLY A 67 -12.04 -10.17 8.87
C GLY A 67 -12.36 -11.64 8.68
N TRP A 68 -11.37 -12.52 8.70
CA TRP A 68 -11.53 -13.92 8.36
C TRP A 68 -12.50 -14.69 9.29
N ASP A 69 -13.30 -15.59 8.71
CA ASP A 69 -14.30 -16.43 9.39
C ASP A 69 -14.23 -17.92 9.08
N ASP A 70 -13.06 -18.41 8.68
CA ASP A 70 -12.84 -19.83 8.39
C ASP A 70 -13.60 -20.38 7.17
N SER A 71 -14.39 -19.58 6.45
CA SER A 71 -15.17 -20.03 5.28
C SER A 71 -14.37 -20.18 3.99
N GLY A 72 -13.10 -19.82 4.02
CA GLY A 72 -12.32 -19.67 2.80
C GLY A 72 -10.83 -19.56 3.02
N ALA A 73 -10.15 -19.12 1.97
CA ALA A 73 -8.71 -18.97 1.95
C ALA A 73 -8.30 -17.83 1.01
N GLN A 74 -7.09 -17.33 1.26
CA GLN A 74 -6.44 -16.38 0.38
C GLN A 74 -4.95 -16.70 0.27
N CYS A 75 -4.41 -16.60 -0.94
CA CYS A 75 -2.99 -16.57 -1.18
C CYS A 75 -2.58 -15.36 -2.03
N MET A 76 -1.63 -14.58 -1.51
CA MET A 76 -1.05 -13.43 -2.17
C MET A 76 0.38 -13.75 -2.62
N THR A 77 0.72 -13.49 -3.87
CA THR A 77 2.10 -13.56 -4.38
C THR A 77 2.55 -12.17 -4.83
N VAL A 78 3.68 -11.71 -4.29
CA VAL A 78 4.21 -10.36 -4.52
C VAL A 78 5.48 -10.41 -5.33
N GLY A 79 5.68 -9.45 -6.23
CA GLY A 79 6.97 -9.16 -6.86
C GLY A 79 7.79 -8.23 -5.97
N LEU A 80 9.02 -8.61 -5.63
CA LEU A 80 9.90 -7.78 -4.80
C LEU A 80 10.69 -6.77 -5.63
N ASP A 81 10.92 -7.03 -6.91
CA ASP A 81 11.56 -6.08 -7.83
C ASP A 81 10.62 -4.91 -8.14
N ASP A 82 11.02 -3.72 -7.68
CA ASP A 82 10.37 -2.45 -7.95
C ASP A 82 11.33 -1.46 -8.65
N SER A 83 12.27 -1.98 -9.44
CA SER A 83 13.22 -1.16 -10.22
C SER A 83 12.57 -0.24 -11.25
N ASN A 84 11.32 -0.50 -11.61
CA ASN A 84 10.47 0.35 -12.44
C ASN A 84 9.63 1.36 -11.63
N ASP A 85 9.91 1.52 -10.33
CA ASP A 85 9.20 2.38 -9.37
C ASP A 85 7.74 1.97 -9.11
N ALA A 86 7.35 0.72 -9.40
CA ALA A 86 6.00 0.21 -9.19
C ALA A 86 5.98 -1.10 -8.40
N ALA A 87 4.96 -1.26 -7.56
CA ALA A 87 4.63 -2.54 -6.95
C ALA A 87 3.82 -3.41 -7.91
N SER A 88 3.92 -4.73 -7.73
CA SER A 88 3.08 -5.70 -8.42
C SER A 88 2.79 -6.90 -7.52
N PHE A 89 1.56 -7.41 -7.58
CA PHE A 89 1.16 -8.58 -6.82
C PHE A 89 -0.10 -9.21 -7.41
N ASN A 90 -0.33 -10.47 -7.10
CA ASN A 90 -1.60 -11.12 -7.32
C ASN A 90 -2.15 -11.69 -6.02
N VAL A 91 -3.45 -11.88 -5.98
CA VAL A 91 -4.18 -12.49 -4.88
C VAL A 91 -5.18 -13.45 -5.46
N THR A 92 -5.15 -14.71 -5.03
CA THR A 92 -6.23 -15.66 -5.27
C THR A 92 -6.98 -15.88 -3.97
N TRP A 93 -8.30 -15.73 -3.98
CA TRP A 93 -9.13 -15.81 -2.78
C TRP A 93 -10.52 -16.38 -3.07
N SER A 94 -11.15 -16.93 -2.03
CA SER A 94 -12.59 -17.23 -1.99
C SER A 94 -13.07 -17.24 -0.54
N TRP A 95 -14.26 -16.71 -0.29
CA TRP A 95 -14.95 -16.70 1.00
C TRP A 95 -16.42 -17.05 0.76
N THR A 96 -16.95 -18.04 1.46
CA THR A 96 -18.30 -18.58 1.16
C THR A 96 -19.35 -18.23 2.19
N GLU A 97 -18.96 -17.61 3.31
CA GLU A 97 -19.87 -17.17 4.37
C GLU A 97 -19.81 -15.65 4.56
N ARG A 98 -20.81 -15.10 5.27
CA ARG A 98 -20.87 -13.67 5.65
C ARG A 98 -20.68 -12.72 4.47
N ASP A 99 -21.51 -12.88 3.45
CA ASP A 99 -21.44 -12.21 2.15
C ASP A 99 -21.68 -10.68 2.12
N VAL A 100 -21.61 -10.02 3.28
CA VAL A 100 -21.70 -8.55 3.44
C VAL A 100 -20.57 -7.98 4.30
N TRP A 101 -19.70 -8.83 4.86
CA TRP A 101 -18.59 -8.42 5.72
C TRP A 101 -17.29 -8.65 4.96
N VAL A 102 -16.37 -7.69 5.01
CA VAL A 102 -15.04 -7.85 4.41
C VAL A 102 -14.24 -8.88 5.21
N HIS A 103 -13.59 -9.82 4.51
CA HIS A 103 -12.75 -10.85 5.11
C HIS A 103 -11.27 -10.47 5.10
N SER A 104 -10.84 -9.73 4.09
CA SER A 104 -9.45 -9.33 3.96
C SER A 104 -9.29 -8.08 3.10
N TYR A 105 -8.15 -7.41 3.28
CA TYR A 105 -7.70 -6.32 2.42
C TYR A 105 -6.23 -6.53 2.03
N PRO A 106 -5.91 -7.53 1.18
CA PRO A 106 -4.57 -7.70 0.64
C PRO A 106 -4.15 -6.45 -0.13
N ASN A 107 -3.06 -5.84 0.29
CA ASN A 107 -2.68 -4.50 -0.15
C ASN A 107 -1.17 -4.31 -0.26
N VAL A 108 -0.81 -3.23 -0.93
CA VAL A 108 0.53 -2.64 -0.87
C VAL A 108 0.46 -1.23 -0.26
N GLY A 109 1.30 -0.99 0.74
CA GLY A 109 1.43 0.30 1.42
C GLY A 109 2.65 1.08 0.94
N LEU A 110 2.50 2.40 0.77
CA LEU A 110 3.61 3.31 0.47
C LEU A 110 4.47 3.53 1.72
N GLN A 111 5.75 3.19 1.63
CA GLN A 111 6.77 3.54 2.61
C GLN A 111 7.53 4.77 2.10
N SER A 112 7.47 5.86 2.85
CA SER A 112 8.12 7.10 2.48
C SER A 112 8.62 7.83 3.71
N VAL A 113 9.83 8.39 3.62
CA VAL A 113 10.37 9.32 4.63
C VAL A 113 9.55 10.60 4.76
N GLN A 114 8.65 10.86 3.80
CA GLN A 114 7.73 11.99 3.85
C GLN A 114 6.51 11.71 4.75
N LEU A 115 6.23 10.45 5.09
CA LEU A 115 5.12 10.07 5.96
C LEU A 115 5.60 9.94 7.43
N PRO A 116 4.80 10.37 8.42
CA PRO A 116 3.55 11.12 8.26
C PRO A 116 3.82 12.58 7.86
N SER A 117 2.97 13.16 6.99
CA SER A 117 3.11 14.54 6.51
C SER A 117 1.91 15.38 6.90
N ARG A 118 2.11 16.66 7.26
CA ARG A 118 0.98 17.59 7.42
C ARG A 118 0.29 17.80 6.09
N LEU A 119 -1.04 17.89 6.08
CA LEU A 119 -1.80 18.05 4.85
C LEU A 119 -1.39 19.34 4.11
N ASP A 120 -1.11 20.42 4.83
CA ASP A 120 -0.61 21.69 4.24
C ASP A 120 0.81 21.62 3.65
N ASN A 121 1.55 20.53 3.88
CA ASN A 121 2.85 20.30 3.29
C ASN A 121 2.79 19.39 2.05
N VAL A 122 1.68 18.69 1.80
CA VAL A 122 1.57 17.82 0.63
C VAL A 122 1.28 18.67 -0.60
N LYS A 123 2.07 18.45 -1.65
CA LYS A 123 1.94 19.14 -2.94
C LYS A 123 1.12 18.31 -3.93
N SER A 124 1.37 17.01 -3.99
CA SER A 124 0.68 16.09 -4.89
C SER A 124 0.84 14.66 -4.41
N PHE A 125 -0.09 13.83 -4.84
CA PHE A 125 -0.05 12.39 -4.67
C PHE A 125 -0.43 11.76 -6.00
N ASN A 126 0.59 11.52 -6.83
CA ASN A 126 0.39 10.94 -8.15
C ASN A 126 0.31 9.43 -8.02
N VAL A 127 -0.77 8.85 -8.53
CA VAL A 127 -1.02 7.42 -8.53
C VAL A 127 -1.21 6.95 -9.96
N SER A 128 -0.42 5.96 -10.35
CA SER A 128 -0.55 5.28 -11.63
C SER A 128 -0.66 3.78 -11.38
N GLY A 129 -1.73 3.15 -11.86
CA GLY A 129 -1.85 1.71 -11.78
C GLY A 129 -2.74 1.08 -12.82
N ALA A 130 -2.57 -0.22 -12.93
CA ALA A 130 -3.28 -1.10 -13.85
C ALA A 130 -3.53 -2.41 -13.12
N TRP A 131 -4.73 -2.93 -13.26
CA TRP A 131 -5.15 -4.14 -12.57
C TRP A 131 -6.16 -4.92 -13.38
N ASP A 132 -6.41 -6.14 -12.91
CA ASP A 132 -7.42 -7.02 -13.45
C ASP A 132 -8.05 -7.83 -12.31
N MET A 133 -9.32 -8.21 -12.48
CA MET A 133 -10.00 -9.11 -11.57
C MET A 133 -10.89 -10.06 -12.36
N TYR A 134 -10.75 -11.36 -12.11
CA TYR A 134 -11.42 -12.39 -12.87
C TYR A 134 -11.61 -13.68 -12.05
N PRO A 135 -12.58 -14.54 -12.41
CA PRO A 135 -12.62 -15.90 -11.88
C PRO A 135 -11.33 -16.63 -12.26
N THR A 136 -10.63 -17.23 -11.29
CA THR A 136 -9.35 -17.91 -11.53
C THR A 136 -9.46 -19.01 -12.59
N ALA A 137 -10.63 -19.66 -12.69
CA ALA A 137 -10.90 -20.70 -13.67
C ALA A 137 -11.15 -20.16 -15.10
N ASP A 138 -11.41 -18.86 -15.26
CA ASP A 138 -11.70 -18.22 -16.55
C ASP A 138 -11.04 -16.83 -16.67
N PRO A 139 -9.69 -16.76 -16.74
CA PRO A 139 -8.95 -15.49 -16.83
C PRO A 139 -9.21 -14.71 -18.13
N ASN A 140 -9.72 -15.40 -19.16
CA ASN A 140 -9.96 -14.82 -20.48
C ASN A 140 -11.46 -14.65 -20.78
N ALA A 141 -12.30 -14.62 -19.74
CA ALA A 141 -13.72 -14.39 -19.88
C ALA A 141 -13.99 -13.16 -20.78
N ALA A 142 -14.86 -13.32 -21.77
CA ALA A 142 -15.20 -12.23 -22.69
C ALA A 142 -15.79 -11.02 -21.96
N ASN A 143 -16.54 -11.27 -20.87
CA ASN A 143 -17.00 -10.26 -19.93
C ASN A 143 -16.67 -10.72 -18.50
N LYS A 144 -15.56 -10.22 -17.95
CA LYS A 144 -15.10 -10.55 -16.60
C LYS A 144 -16.08 -10.14 -15.51
N THR A 145 -16.77 -9.01 -15.67
CA THR A 145 -17.78 -8.56 -14.71
C THR A 145 -18.93 -9.57 -14.61
N GLU A 146 -19.48 -10.02 -15.74
CA GLU A 146 -20.52 -11.06 -15.73
C GLU A 146 -20.00 -12.39 -15.16
N ALA A 147 -18.77 -12.78 -15.50
CA ALA A 147 -18.15 -14.01 -15.01
C ALA A 147 -17.92 -13.97 -13.48
N LEU A 148 -17.49 -12.83 -12.94
CA LEU A 148 -17.38 -12.57 -11.50
C LEU A 148 -18.75 -12.66 -10.82
N MET A 149 -19.77 -12.00 -11.37
CA MET A 149 -21.13 -12.05 -10.83
C MET A 149 -21.71 -13.47 -10.84
N ALA A 150 -21.39 -14.29 -11.83
CA ALA A 150 -21.85 -15.67 -11.93
C ALA A 150 -21.33 -16.58 -10.80
N ILE A 151 -20.21 -16.23 -10.16
CA ILE A 151 -19.67 -16.93 -8.98
C ILE A 151 -19.95 -16.17 -7.68
N GLY A 152 -20.86 -15.19 -7.72
CA GLY A 152 -21.23 -14.37 -6.57
C GLY A 152 -20.07 -13.54 -6.03
N ALA A 153 -19.11 -13.15 -6.88
CA ALA A 153 -17.96 -12.35 -6.44
C ALA A 153 -18.42 -10.97 -5.92
N LYS A 154 -18.01 -10.65 -4.70
CA LYS A 154 -18.20 -9.37 -4.02
C LYS A 154 -16.84 -8.87 -3.57
N ALA A 155 -16.41 -7.75 -4.13
CA ALA A 155 -15.15 -7.11 -3.80
C ALA A 155 -15.12 -5.67 -4.31
N ASP A 156 -14.21 -4.88 -3.78
CA ASP A 156 -13.79 -3.61 -4.36
C ASP A 156 -12.31 -3.63 -4.76
N ILE A 157 -11.85 -2.54 -5.37
CA ILE A 157 -10.44 -2.18 -5.43
C ILE A 157 -10.36 -0.75 -4.90
N ALA A 158 -9.63 -0.52 -3.83
CA ALA A 158 -9.60 0.77 -3.16
C ALA A 158 -8.19 1.16 -2.75
N LEU A 159 -7.86 2.43 -2.95
CA LEU A 159 -6.78 3.10 -2.24
C LEU A 159 -7.33 3.66 -0.94
N ASP A 160 -6.57 3.56 0.14
CA ASP A 160 -7.00 3.85 1.49
C ASP A 160 -5.95 4.71 2.21
N MET A 161 -6.38 5.85 2.74
CA MET A 161 -5.52 6.88 3.33
C MET A 161 -5.99 7.21 4.75
N PHE A 162 -5.09 7.12 5.71
CA PHE A 162 -5.40 7.40 7.11
C PHE A 162 -4.85 8.75 7.55
N ILE A 163 -5.73 9.55 8.13
CA ILE A 163 -5.49 10.94 8.51
C ILE A 163 -5.86 11.17 9.97
N ASP A 164 -5.03 11.92 10.69
CA ASP A 164 -5.27 12.26 12.10
C ASP A 164 -4.57 13.58 12.49
N GLY A 165 -5.08 14.28 13.50
CA GLY A 165 -4.38 15.42 14.11
C GLY A 165 -3.08 15.01 14.81
N ASN A 166 -2.90 13.74 15.14
CA ASN A 166 -1.69 13.18 15.72
C ASN A 166 -0.92 12.34 14.68
N ASN A 167 0.37 12.66 14.53
CA ASN A 167 1.24 12.01 13.56
C ASN A 167 1.44 10.50 13.80
N ILE A 168 1.41 10.03 15.06
CA ILE A 168 1.56 8.61 15.38
C ILE A 168 0.27 7.84 15.05
N THR A 169 -0.90 8.35 15.45
CA THR A 169 -2.17 7.65 15.17
C THR A 169 -2.55 7.71 13.69
N SER A 170 -2.12 8.73 12.94
CA SER A 170 -2.29 8.79 11.47
C SER A 170 -1.64 7.61 10.73
N MET A 171 -0.66 6.94 11.34
CA MET A 171 0.02 5.78 10.77
C MET A 171 -0.65 4.44 11.15
N ASN A 172 -1.81 4.46 11.81
CA ASN A 172 -2.48 3.27 12.29
C ASN A 172 -3.96 3.27 11.85
N ALA A 173 -4.32 2.36 10.95
CA ALA A 173 -5.66 2.28 10.37
C ALA A 173 -6.77 2.20 11.42
N SER A 174 -6.55 1.50 12.54
CA SER A 174 -7.57 1.33 13.57
C SER A 174 -7.61 2.45 14.61
N ALA A 175 -6.66 3.39 14.56
CA ALA A 175 -6.54 4.49 15.53
C ALA A 175 -6.73 5.88 14.91
N ALA A 176 -6.48 6.04 13.60
CA ALA A 176 -6.65 7.30 12.90
C ALA A 176 -8.10 7.80 12.98
N ALA A 177 -8.27 9.09 13.25
CA ALA A 177 -9.59 9.73 13.30
C ALA A 177 -10.35 9.71 11.95
N PHE A 178 -9.62 9.68 10.83
CA PHE A 178 -10.18 9.73 9.49
C PHE A 178 -9.60 8.65 8.58
N GLU A 179 -10.45 8.11 7.74
CA GLU A 179 -10.13 7.19 6.63
C GLU A 179 -10.67 7.83 5.35
N VAL A 180 -9.82 8.02 4.34
CA VAL A 180 -10.20 8.54 3.03
C VAL A 180 -9.88 7.48 1.99
N MET A 181 -10.93 6.86 1.47
CA MET A 181 -10.84 5.84 0.44
C MET A 181 -11.08 6.44 -0.94
N VAL A 182 -10.36 5.93 -1.94
CA VAL A 182 -10.60 6.18 -3.36
C VAL A 182 -10.81 4.83 -4.03
N TRP A 183 -12.07 4.49 -4.27
CA TRP A 183 -12.42 3.24 -4.94
C TRP A 183 -12.10 3.36 -6.42
N SER A 184 -11.72 2.25 -7.03
CA SER A 184 -11.37 2.16 -8.45
C SER A 184 -12.32 1.23 -9.20
N ALA A 185 -12.80 0.18 -8.53
CA ALA A 185 -13.81 -0.73 -9.05
C ALA A 185 -14.58 -1.38 -7.90
N VAL A 186 -15.78 -1.88 -8.19
CA VAL A 186 -16.63 -2.60 -7.24
C VAL A 186 -17.50 -3.63 -7.96
N TRP A 187 -17.74 -4.78 -7.32
CA TRP A 187 -18.58 -5.86 -7.82
C TRP A 187 -19.53 -6.39 -6.75
N GLY A 188 -20.62 -7.02 -7.17
CA GLY A 188 -21.45 -7.83 -6.29
C GLY A 188 -22.31 -7.07 -5.26
N GLY A 189 -22.48 -5.75 -5.42
CA GLY A 189 -23.28 -4.93 -4.52
C GLY A 189 -22.57 -4.53 -3.22
N VAL A 190 -21.24 -4.64 -3.18
CA VAL A 190 -20.41 -4.01 -2.15
C VAL A 190 -20.65 -2.49 -2.18
N ALA A 191 -20.76 -1.88 -1.01
CA ALA A 191 -21.16 -0.48 -0.87
C ALA A 191 -20.25 0.26 0.12
N PRO A 192 -19.88 1.52 -0.17
CA PRO A 192 -19.06 2.31 0.74
C PRO A 192 -19.80 2.64 2.03
N ILE A 193 -19.06 2.93 3.09
CA ILE A 193 -19.64 3.50 4.31
C ILE A 193 -20.34 4.82 3.97
N GLY A 194 -21.59 4.97 4.44
CA GLY A 194 -22.43 6.12 4.12
C GLY A 194 -23.30 5.97 2.87
N TYR A 195 -23.30 4.81 2.21
CA TYR A 195 -24.16 4.55 1.05
C TYR A 195 -25.64 4.86 1.27
N GLN A 196 -26.18 4.52 2.45
CA GLN A 196 -27.61 4.72 2.76
C GLN A 196 -28.02 6.21 2.88
N THR A 197 -27.06 7.11 3.10
CA THR A 197 -27.30 8.56 3.23
C THR A 197 -26.92 9.33 1.97
N PHE A 198 -26.40 8.64 0.94
CA PHE A 198 -26.08 9.23 -0.35
C PHE A 198 -27.33 9.75 -1.06
N ASN A 199 -27.21 10.88 -1.75
CA ASN A 199 -28.27 11.45 -2.54
C ASN A 199 -27.72 12.28 -3.72
N ALA A 200 -28.60 12.85 -4.55
CA ALA A 200 -28.21 13.59 -5.75
C ALA A 200 -27.38 14.86 -5.46
N GLU A 201 -27.39 15.36 -4.23
CA GLU A 201 -26.62 16.54 -3.79
C GLU A 201 -25.26 16.14 -3.19
N SER A 202 -24.98 14.85 -3.05
CA SER A 202 -23.68 14.36 -2.58
C SER A 202 -22.55 14.91 -3.47
N PRO A 203 -21.44 15.41 -2.88
CA PRO A 203 -20.36 16.01 -3.63
C PRO A 203 -19.80 15.10 -4.72
N LYS A 204 -19.43 15.74 -5.83
CA LYS A 204 -18.75 15.11 -6.96
C LYS A 204 -17.46 15.85 -7.27
N HIS A 205 -16.44 15.11 -7.66
CA HIS A 205 -15.16 15.69 -8.07
C HIS A 205 -14.56 14.87 -9.21
N THR A 206 -14.02 15.55 -10.23
CA THR A 206 -13.41 14.89 -11.39
C THR A 206 -11.90 14.97 -11.30
N VAL A 207 -11.23 13.83 -11.30
CA VAL A 207 -9.76 13.71 -11.20
C VAL A 207 -9.30 12.72 -12.27
N GLY A 208 -8.30 13.09 -13.06
CA GLY A 208 -7.79 12.23 -14.14
C GLY A 208 -8.83 11.83 -15.20
N GLY A 209 -9.90 12.61 -15.37
CA GLY A 209 -11.00 12.31 -16.29
C GLY A 209 -12.08 11.37 -15.73
N VAL A 210 -11.97 10.95 -14.47
CA VAL A 210 -12.96 10.11 -13.78
C VAL A 210 -13.75 10.97 -12.79
N GLU A 211 -15.08 10.96 -12.88
CA GLU A 211 -15.95 11.58 -11.88
C GLU A 211 -16.16 10.63 -10.70
N TYR A 212 -15.80 11.10 -9.51
CA TYR A 212 -16.02 10.42 -8.24
C TYR A 212 -17.16 11.09 -7.48
N SER A 213 -18.01 10.28 -6.86
CA SER A 213 -19.01 10.72 -5.90
C SER A 213 -18.55 10.44 -4.48
N LEU A 214 -18.75 11.40 -3.57
CA LEU A 214 -18.35 11.29 -2.16
C LEU A 214 -19.44 10.62 -1.33
N TYR A 215 -19.05 9.57 -0.63
CA TYR A 215 -19.81 8.90 0.41
C TYR A 215 -19.13 9.15 1.75
N SER A 216 -19.92 9.28 2.82
CA SER A 216 -19.36 9.51 4.14
C SER A 216 -20.18 8.89 5.25
N GLY A 217 -19.51 8.35 6.25
CA GLY A 217 -20.14 7.85 7.47
C GLY A 217 -19.10 7.56 8.54
N PHE A 218 -19.49 6.83 9.57
CA PHE A 218 -18.59 6.42 10.64
C PHE A 218 -18.44 4.90 10.63
N ASN A 219 -17.19 4.42 10.73
CA ASN A 219 -16.93 3.01 10.97
C ASN A 219 -17.50 2.59 12.35
N GLN A 220 -18.14 1.43 12.41
CA GLN A 220 -18.76 0.86 13.60
C GLN A 220 -17.81 0.46 14.73
N GLN A 221 -16.48 0.47 14.52
CA GLN A 221 -15.53 0.36 15.63
C GLN A 221 -15.64 1.59 16.55
N TYR A 222 -16.55 1.50 17.52
CA TYR A 222 -16.88 2.55 18.49
C TYR A 222 -17.33 3.89 17.88
N GLN A 223 -17.67 3.96 16.58
CA GLN A 223 -18.06 5.19 15.87
C GLN A 223 -16.97 6.28 15.95
N LYS A 224 -15.69 5.89 16.03
CA LYS A 224 -14.60 6.84 16.27
C LYS A 224 -13.89 7.34 15.02
N GLN A 225 -13.99 6.60 13.92
CA GLN A 225 -13.34 6.94 12.66
C GLN A 225 -14.39 7.37 11.64
N ALA A 226 -14.22 8.59 11.12
CA ALA A 226 -15.02 9.08 10.01
C ALA A 226 -14.40 8.61 8.69
N VAL A 227 -15.22 8.00 7.84
CA VAL A 227 -14.81 7.41 6.58
C VAL A 227 -15.38 8.23 5.43
N PHE A 228 -14.53 8.57 4.48
CA PHE A 228 -14.86 9.32 3.27
C PHE A 228 -14.45 8.51 2.05
N SER A 229 -15.40 7.95 1.31
CA SER A 229 -15.13 7.12 0.15
C SER A 229 -15.50 7.86 -1.13
N TRP A 230 -14.50 8.10 -1.98
CA TRP A 230 -14.68 8.60 -3.34
C TRP A 230 -14.87 7.41 -4.28
N VAL A 231 -16.06 7.28 -4.85
CA VAL A 231 -16.43 6.11 -5.68
C VAL A 231 -16.75 6.55 -7.12
N PRO A 232 -16.13 5.93 -8.13
CA PRO A 232 -16.35 6.28 -9.52
C PRO A 232 -17.72 5.77 -9.99
N ALA A 233 -18.30 6.42 -10.99
CA ALA A 233 -19.58 6.00 -11.56
C ALA A 233 -19.51 4.63 -12.26
N GLU A 234 -18.33 4.26 -12.76
CA GLU A 234 -18.07 3.00 -13.47
C GLU A 234 -16.75 2.39 -13.02
N ASN A 235 -16.63 1.06 -13.14
CA ASN A 235 -15.40 0.35 -12.81
C ASN A 235 -14.27 0.79 -13.74
N GLN A 236 -13.16 1.19 -13.13
CA GLN A 236 -11.93 1.54 -13.84
C GLN A 236 -11.07 0.29 -14.03
N ASN A 237 -10.29 0.27 -15.11
CA ASN A 237 -9.29 -0.79 -15.39
C ASN A 237 -7.86 -0.30 -15.14
N GLY A 238 -7.73 0.93 -14.66
CA GLY A 238 -6.47 1.60 -14.39
C GLY A 238 -6.73 3.03 -13.94
N ILE A 239 -5.70 3.66 -13.37
CA ILE A 239 -5.72 5.06 -12.98
C ILE A 239 -4.38 5.69 -13.31
N ASP A 240 -4.38 6.97 -13.67
CA ASP A 240 -3.20 7.81 -13.79
C ASP A 240 -3.59 9.25 -13.45
N ALA A 241 -3.49 9.60 -12.17
CA ALA A 241 -4.01 10.87 -11.68
C ALA A 241 -3.35 11.35 -10.38
N ASN A 242 -3.47 12.65 -10.12
CA ASN A 242 -3.13 13.24 -8.84
C ASN A 242 -4.31 13.09 -7.86
N LEU A 243 -4.33 12.02 -7.09
CA LEU A 243 -5.41 11.74 -6.13
C LEU A 243 -5.45 12.70 -4.93
N TRP A 244 -4.41 13.53 -4.75
CA TRP A 244 -4.40 14.55 -3.71
C TRP A 244 -5.54 15.56 -3.85
N GLU A 245 -6.03 15.80 -5.06
CA GLU A 245 -7.17 16.71 -5.32
C GLU A 245 -8.42 16.32 -4.52
N LEU A 246 -8.63 15.02 -4.28
CA LEU A 246 -9.75 14.51 -3.48
C LEU A 246 -9.58 14.81 -1.98
N VAL A 247 -8.35 14.79 -1.47
CA VAL A 247 -8.06 15.17 -0.07
C VAL A 247 -8.11 16.69 0.07
N GLU A 248 -7.59 17.45 -0.89
CA GLU A 248 -7.70 18.91 -0.92
C GLU A 248 -9.15 19.37 -0.92
N TYR A 249 -10.05 18.68 -1.64
CA TYR A 249 -11.48 18.96 -1.57
C TYR A 249 -12.01 18.90 -0.13
N LEU A 250 -11.66 17.85 0.61
CA LEU A 250 -12.08 17.67 2.01
C LEU A 250 -11.45 18.70 2.96
N VAL A 251 -10.25 19.18 2.66
CA VAL A 251 -9.64 20.30 3.41
C VAL A 251 -10.39 21.61 3.12
N ASN A 252 -10.63 21.89 1.84
CA ASN A 252 -11.24 23.15 1.39
C ASN A 252 -12.71 23.29 1.82
N ASN A 253 -13.45 22.19 1.93
CA ASN A 253 -14.83 22.20 2.41
C ASN A 253 -14.93 22.18 3.95
N GLY A 254 -13.81 22.13 4.67
CA GLY A 254 -13.74 22.14 6.13
C GLY A 254 -13.99 20.79 6.80
N THR A 255 -14.05 19.70 6.05
CA THR A 255 -14.17 18.32 6.58
C THR A 255 -12.88 17.90 7.29
N LEU A 256 -11.73 18.20 6.69
CA LEU A 256 -10.40 18.00 7.26
C LEU A 256 -9.75 19.36 7.53
N THR A 257 -8.84 19.41 8.51
CA THR A 257 -8.04 20.63 8.76
C THR A 257 -6.63 20.46 8.24
N SER A 258 -6.06 21.52 7.67
CA SER A 258 -4.78 21.46 6.97
C SER A 258 -3.58 21.15 7.87
N ASP A 259 -3.75 21.22 9.19
CA ASP A 259 -2.75 20.89 10.20
C ASP A 259 -2.74 19.43 10.65
N MET A 260 -3.71 18.62 10.20
CA MET A 260 -3.70 17.17 10.37
C MET A 260 -2.55 16.52 9.58
N TYR A 261 -2.32 15.24 9.84
CA TYR A 261 -1.30 14.41 9.22
C TYR A 261 -1.91 13.29 8.40
N ILE A 262 -1.43 13.09 7.18
CA ILE A 262 -1.59 11.83 6.45
C ILE A 262 -0.43 10.91 6.84
N GLY A 263 -0.72 9.69 7.30
CA GLY A 263 0.29 8.81 7.88
C GLY A 263 0.44 7.45 7.23
N LEU A 264 -0.67 6.86 6.75
CA LEU A 264 -0.68 5.54 6.12
C LEU A 264 -1.45 5.63 4.81
N ILE A 265 -0.87 5.05 3.75
CA ILE A 265 -1.46 4.97 2.41
C ILE A 265 -1.30 3.54 1.93
N GLN A 266 -2.41 2.88 1.61
CA GLN A 266 -2.47 1.48 1.19
C GLN A 266 -3.34 1.33 -0.05
N TRP A 267 -3.02 0.38 -0.92
CA TRP A 267 -3.82 0.12 -2.13
C TRP A 267 -4.00 -1.39 -2.32
N GLY A 268 -5.25 -1.83 -2.41
CA GLY A 268 -5.58 -3.24 -2.48
C GLY A 268 -7.02 -3.50 -2.93
N THR A 269 -7.53 -4.64 -2.51
CA THR A 269 -8.92 -5.08 -2.75
C THR A 269 -9.53 -5.54 -1.44
N GLU A 270 -10.71 -5.04 -1.08
CA GLU A 270 -11.50 -5.64 -0.01
C GLU A 270 -12.27 -6.83 -0.56
N THR A 271 -12.01 -8.01 -0.01
CA THR A 271 -12.62 -9.26 -0.49
C THR A 271 -13.74 -9.69 0.47
N VAL A 272 -14.93 -9.96 -0.07
CA VAL A 272 -16.16 -10.19 0.73
C VAL A 272 -16.73 -11.58 0.49
N HIS A 273 -16.89 -12.00 -0.76
CA HIS A 273 -17.52 -13.29 -1.04
C HIS A 273 -17.22 -13.77 -2.46
N ALA A 274 -17.08 -15.08 -2.64
CA ALA A 274 -17.14 -15.76 -3.93
C ALA A 274 -17.29 -17.27 -3.72
N THR A 275 -18.15 -17.93 -4.51
CA THR A 275 -18.34 -19.39 -4.45
C THR A 275 -17.23 -20.16 -5.15
N GLN A 276 -16.36 -19.47 -5.88
CA GLN A 276 -15.19 -20.01 -6.57
C GLN A 276 -14.02 -19.03 -6.41
N ASN A 277 -12.81 -19.50 -6.71
CA ASN A 277 -11.63 -18.64 -6.61
C ASN A 277 -11.71 -17.45 -7.58
N VAL A 278 -11.43 -16.27 -7.04
CA VAL A 278 -11.21 -15.02 -7.76
C VAL A 278 -9.72 -14.71 -7.72
N THR A 279 -9.17 -14.25 -8.84
CA THR A 279 -7.83 -13.69 -8.90
C THR A 279 -7.93 -12.18 -9.11
N PHE A 280 -7.31 -11.44 -8.20
CA PHE A 280 -6.97 -10.03 -8.37
C PHE A 280 -5.50 -9.93 -8.77
N GLU A 281 -5.22 -9.19 -9.83
CA GLU A 281 -3.86 -8.97 -10.32
C GLU A 281 -3.57 -7.47 -10.38
N MET A 282 -2.74 -6.98 -9.45
CA MET A 282 -2.17 -5.64 -9.50
C MET A 282 -0.92 -5.68 -10.37
N GLN A 283 -1.09 -5.35 -11.64
CA GLN A 283 -0.01 -5.36 -12.64
C GLN A 283 0.98 -4.22 -12.42
N LYS A 284 0.46 -3.07 -11.99
CA LYS A 284 1.24 -1.88 -11.66
C LYS A 284 0.54 -1.11 -10.54
N ALA A 285 1.27 -0.81 -9.47
CA ALA A 285 0.88 0.16 -8.45
C ALA A 285 2.05 1.12 -8.18
N GLN A 286 2.03 2.28 -8.83
CA GLN A 286 3.00 3.35 -8.61
C GLN A 286 2.35 4.46 -7.77
N MET A 287 2.98 4.78 -6.63
CA MET A 287 2.54 5.82 -5.71
C MET A 287 3.70 6.81 -5.48
N ASP A 288 3.47 8.08 -5.81
CA ASP A 288 4.45 9.16 -5.62
C ASP A 288 3.83 10.30 -4.80
N LEU A 289 4.17 10.33 -3.52
CA LEU A 289 3.86 11.43 -2.62
C LEU A 289 4.97 12.48 -2.73
N SER A 290 4.57 13.72 -3.02
CA SER A 290 5.46 14.87 -3.08
C SER A 290 5.03 15.91 -2.06
N VAL A 291 5.96 16.35 -1.22
CA VAL A 291 5.78 17.45 -0.26
C VAL A 291 6.48 18.73 -0.71
N ILE A 292 5.98 19.88 -0.26
CA ILE A 292 6.66 21.16 -0.39
C ILE A 292 7.98 21.05 0.38
N LYS A 293 9.12 21.22 -0.30
CA LYS A 293 10.45 21.27 0.36
C LYS A 293 10.44 22.42 1.38
N GLN A 294 10.23 22.12 2.66
CA GLN A 294 10.50 23.09 3.70
C GLN A 294 12.02 23.29 3.78
N LYS A 295 12.46 24.55 3.61
CA LYS A 295 13.81 24.97 4.03
C LYS A 295 13.97 24.54 5.50
N PRO A 296 15.11 23.96 5.92
CA PRO A 296 15.28 23.55 7.31
C PRO A 296 14.97 24.75 8.21
N THR A 297 13.90 24.65 8.99
CA THR A 297 13.63 25.58 10.07
C THR A 297 14.70 25.32 11.11
N THR A 298 15.72 26.17 11.15
CA THR A 298 16.68 26.21 12.24
C THR A 298 15.95 26.64 13.51
N THR A 299 15.31 25.70 14.20
CA THR A 299 15.02 25.86 15.62
C THR A 299 16.36 25.85 16.33
N LYS A 300 16.78 27.05 16.73
CA LYS A 300 17.95 27.30 17.55
C LYS A 300 17.73 26.59 18.90
N GLY A 301 18.28 25.39 19.05
CA GLY A 301 18.28 24.67 20.33
C GLY A 301 18.12 23.16 20.20
N SER A 302 19.13 22.48 19.66
CA SER A 302 19.39 21.07 20.02
C SER A 302 20.91 20.84 19.95
N PRO A 303 21.53 20.24 20.99
CA PRO A 303 22.98 20.04 21.01
C PRO A 303 23.42 19.11 19.86
N PRO A 304 24.68 19.19 19.41
CA PRO A 304 25.18 18.37 18.32
C PRO A 304 25.07 16.89 18.68
N ALA A 305 24.49 16.09 17.78
CA ALA A 305 24.58 14.64 17.85
C ALA A 305 26.05 14.24 17.75
N THR A 306 26.63 13.82 18.87
CA THR A 306 27.96 13.20 18.91
C THR A 306 27.91 11.92 18.08
N ALA A 307 28.73 11.88 17.03
CA ALA A 307 29.00 10.70 16.24
C ALA A 307 29.67 9.63 17.11
N GLY A 308 28.85 8.76 17.72
CA GLY A 308 29.28 7.50 18.31
C GLY A 308 29.00 6.38 17.33
N ALA A 309 30.02 5.91 16.63
CA ALA A 309 29.96 4.68 15.86
C ALA A 309 29.70 3.50 16.82
N SER A 310 28.49 2.97 16.85
CA SER A 310 28.22 1.61 17.34
C SER A 310 27.75 0.75 16.17
N LYS A 311 28.52 -0.30 15.95
CA LYS A 311 28.24 -1.37 14.99
C LYS A 311 26.95 -2.10 15.38
N GLY A 312 26.16 -2.45 14.37
CA GLY A 312 25.34 -3.66 14.36
C GLY A 312 24.37 -3.85 15.53
N ALA A 313 23.18 -3.28 15.39
CA ALA A 313 21.97 -3.91 15.89
C ALA A 313 20.88 -3.61 14.86
N ALA A 314 20.46 -4.64 14.13
CA ALA A 314 19.24 -4.58 13.35
C ALA A 314 18.12 -4.15 14.29
N PHE A 315 17.49 -3.02 14.01
CA PHE A 315 16.18 -2.69 14.57
C PHE A 315 15.19 -3.69 13.97
N HIS A 316 15.13 -4.88 14.56
CA HIS A 316 13.98 -5.76 14.45
C HIS A 316 12.88 -5.15 15.32
N VAL A 317 12.18 -4.18 14.77
CA VAL A 317 10.80 -3.93 15.18
C VAL A 317 10.00 -5.10 14.62
N ALA A 318 9.42 -5.91 15.51
CA ALA A 318 8.52 -6.98 15.10
C ALA A 318 7.41 -6.39 14.19
N PRO A 319 7.03 -7.07 13.09
CA PRO A 319 6.00 -6.58 12.19
C PRO A 319 4.64 -6.77 12.85
N THR A 320 4.25 -5.85 13.72
CA THR A 320 2.88 -5.77 14.27
C THR A 320 2.14 -4.54 13.74
N GLY A 321 2.52 -4.07 12.55
CA GLY A 321 1.99 -2.86 11.91
C GLY A 321 0.96 -3.13 10.81
N PHE A 322 0.40 -4.33 10.70
CA PHE A 322 -0.77 -4.55 9.85
C PHE A 322 -1.99 -4.04 10.58
N ALA A 323 -2.46 -2.88 10.15
CA ALA A 323 -3.62 -2.24 10.71
C ALA A 323 -4.89 -2.77 10.00
N LEU A 324 -5.95 -2.96 10.79
CA LEU A 324 -7.26 -3.45 10.35
C LEU A 324 -7.95 -2.28 9.62
N PRO A 325 -8.29 -2.40 8.32
CA PRO A 325 -9.16 -1.45 7.62
C PRO A 325 -10.59 -1.56 8.13
N ALA A 326 -11.35 -0.50 7.88
CA ALA A 326 -12.52 -0.14 8.66
C ALA A 326 -13.86 -0.34 7.93
N ALA A 327 -13.87 -0.77 6.67
CA ALA A 327 -15.08 -0.91 5.86
C ALA A 327 -16.03 -2.07 6.27
N ALA A 328 -15.72 -2.75 7.37
CA ALA A 328 -16.22 -4.07 7.73
C ALA A 328 -17.72 -4.26 7.94
N MET A 329 -18.53 -3.23 8.24
CA MET A 329 -19.81 -3.46 8.96
C MET A 329 -21.06 -2.81 8.35
N GLY A 330 -21.09 -2.56 7.05
CA GLY A 330 -22.24 -1.95 6.37
C GLY A 330 -23.19 -2.96 5.72
N LEU A 331 -24.13 -3.55 6.47
CA LEU A 331 -25.55 -3.78 6.12
C LEU A 331 -26.16 -4.87 7.02
N ALA A 332 -26.66 -4.47 8.18
CA ALA A 332 -27.60 -5.28 8.97
C ALA A 332 -28.71 -4.40 9.54
N ALA A 333 -29.47 -3.72 8.67
CA ALA A 333 -30.78 -3.14 9.02
C ALA A 333 -31.50 -2.59 7.77
N ALA A 334 -31.99 -3.45 6.87
CA ALA A 334 -33.13 -3.16 5.99
C ALA A 334 -33.53 -4.38 5.14
N VAL A 335 -33.87 -5.50 5.78
CA VAL A 335 -34.78 -6.49 5.19
C VAL A 335 -35.85 -6.77 6.24
N LEU A 336 -36.79 -5.84 6.34
CA LEU A 336 -38.10 -5.99 6.96
C LEU A 336 -38.97 -4.87 6.43
N LEU A 337 -39.41 -5.05 5.18
CA LEU A 337 -40.75 -4.80 4.64
C LEU A 337 -40.82 -5.39 3.23
#